data_AF-A0A8T1VBW0-F1
#
_entry.id   AF-A0A8T1VBW0-F1
#
_cell.length_a   1.000
_cell.length_b   1.000
_cell.length_c   1.000
_cell.angle_alpha   90.00
_cell.angle_beta   90.00
_cell.angle_gamma   90.00
#
_symmetry.space_group_name_H-M   'P 1'
#
loop_
_entity.id
_entity.type
_entity.pdbx_description
1 polymer ?
#
loop_
_entity_poly.entity_id
_entity_poly.type
_entity_poly.pdbx_seq_one_letter_code
_entity_poly.pdbx_strand_id
1 'polypeptide(L)'
;MAELALTAALFLLPCVAILERCAADGSLFALHPALNAVAMLVCLPGALQTMLQRKDEANHAKRVWLTKLHLLLNLSAGVLVAVAGLAVFVAKRGAGDEHLTTPHSWAALVTGMFFALNVFQGLLLTFEGAKANWQWKDETHVLTGVLIYIGGVTTMLYGLHTSSWGAQNFTPERQFQLTVLIIAAHVALLGKSLVLQRREDSVQVKVAKVA
;
A
#
# COMPACT_ATOMS: atom_id res chain seq x y z
N MET A 1 5.30 -16.00 -14.86
CA MET A 1 3.99 -15.51 -15.35
C MET A 1 2.85 -15.91 -14.42
N ALA A 2 2.66 -17.21 -14.11
CA ALA A 2 1.57 -17.68 -13.24
C ALA A 2 1.56 -17.05 -11.83
N GLU A 3 2.72 -16.93 -11.18
CA GLU A 3 2.81 -16.32 -9.84
C GLU A 3 2.39 -14.85 -9.82
N LEU A 4 2.83 -14.06 -10.82
CA LEU A 4 2.46 -12.64 -10.93
C LEU A 4 0.96 -12.48 -11.17
N ALA A 5 0.38 -13.34 -12.02
CA ALA A 5 -1.06 -13.35 -12.27
C ALA A 5 -1.86 -13.74 -11.01
N LEU A 6 -1.36 -14.71 -10.24
CA LEU A 6 -1.97 -15.11 -8.97
C LEU A 6 -1.92 -13.98 -7.94
N THR A 7 -0.75 -13.35 -7.74
CA THR A 7 -0.63 -12.19 -6.83
C THR A 7 -1.55 -11.05 -7.28
N ALA A 8 -1.58 -10.73 -8.57
CA ALA A 8 -2.47 -9.70 -9.10
C ALA A 8 -3.95 -10.04 -8.84
N ALA A 9 -4.37 -11.29 -9.07
CA ALA A 9 -5.74 -11.72 -8.81
C ALA A 9 -6.11 -11.61 -7.31
N LEU A 10 -5.22 -12.02 -6.40
CA LEU A 10 -5.44 -11.93 -4.95
C LEU A 10 -5.71 -10.50 -4.47
N PHE A 11 -5.08 -9.51 -5.10
CA PHE A 11 -5.27 -8.10 -4.77
C PHE A 11 -6.44 -7.45 -5.52
N LEU A 12 -6.63 -7.81 -6.80
CA LEU A 12 -7.67 -7.23 -7.64
C LEU A 12 -9.08 -7.70 -7.24
N LEU A 13 -9.25 -8.95 -6.80
CA LEU A 13 -10.56 -9.47 -6.38
C LEU A 13 -11.21 -8.65 -5.26
N PRO A 14 -10.58 -8.44 -4.08
CA PRO A 14 -11.18 -7.59 -3.05
C PRO A 14 -11.28 -6.12 -3.48
N CYS A 15 -10.38 -5.64 -4.34
CA CYS A 15 -10.44 -4.27 -4.87
C CYS A 15 -11.69 -4.06 -5.73
N VAL A 16 -11.94 -4.96 -6.69
CA VAL A 16 -13.13 -4.91 -7.56
C VAL A 16 -14.40 -5.03 -6.74
N ALA A 17 -14.44 -5.92 -5.75
CA ALA A 17 -15.62 -6.07 -4.88
C ALA A 17 -15.94 -4.78 -4.09
N ILE A 18 -14.93 -4.05 -3.62
CA ILE A 18 -15.12 -2.73 -2.98
C ILE A 18 -15.59 -1.71 -4.00
N LEU A 19 -14.93 -1.63 -5.17
CA LEU A 19 -15.27 -0.68 -6.22
C LEU A 19 -16.69 -0.87 -6.76
N GLU A 20 -17.15 -2.11 -6.90
CA GLU A 20 -18.51 -2.44 -7.31
C GLU A 20 -19.54 -1.85 -6.34
N ARG A 21 -19.32 -1.99 -5.03
CA ARG A 21 -20.21 -1.39 -4.02
C ARG A 21 -20.13 0.12 -4.00
N CYS A 22 -18.93 0.70 -4.16
CA CYS A 22 -18.79 2.14 -4.23
C CYS A 22 -19.52 2.74 -5.45
N ALA A 23 -19.45 2.05 -6.59
CA ALA A 23 -20.14 2.46 -7.81
C ALA A 23 -21.67 2.34 -7.67
N ALA A 24 -22.15 1.28 -7.00
CA ALA A 24 -23.58 1.09 -6.74
C ALA A 24 -24.15 2.11 -5.75
N ASP A 25 -23.38 2.51 -4.73
CA ASP A 25 -23.77 3.52 -3.74
C ASP A 25 -23.82 4.93 -4.36
N GLY A 26 -22.84 5.27 -5.21
CA GLY A 26 -22.83 6.51 -5.98
C GLY A 26 -22.66 7.81 -5.17
N SER A 27 -22.50 7.72 -3.84
CA SER A 27 -22.32 8.90 -3.00
C SER A 27 -20.91 9.48 -3.10
N LEU A 28 -20.78 10.76 -2.75
CA LEU A 28 -19.46 11.40 -2.59
C LEU A 28 -18.62 10.69 -1.52
N PHE A 29 -19.26 10.14 -0.49
CA PHE A 29 -18.58 9.37 0.55
C PHE A 29 -17.97 8.08 -0.01
N ALA A 30 -18.65 7.39 -0.93
CA ALA A 30 -18.17 6.14 -1.53
C ALA A 30 -16.86 6.29 -2.34
N LEU A 31 -16.50 7.50 -2.77
CA LEU A 31 -15.18 7.77 -3.33
C LEU A 31 -14.05 7.50 -2.33
N HIS A 32 -14.30 7.67 -1.03
CA HIS A 32 -13.30 7.41 0.01
C HIS A 32 -12.85 5.94 0.04
N PRO A 33 -13.72 4.93 0.26
CA PRO A 33 -13.32 3.53 0.20
C PRO A 33 -12.88 3.10 -1.20
N ALA A 34 -13.43 3.67 -2.28
CA ALA A 34 -13.01 3.35 -3.65
C ALA A 34 -11.53 3.70 -3.90
N LEU A 35 -11.15 4.94 -3.63
CA LEU A 35 -9.79 5.43 -3.87
C LEU A 35 -8.79 4.77 -2.91
N ASN A 36 -9.18 4.55 -1.65
CA ASN A 36 -8.35 3.80 -0.71
C ASN A 36 -8.16 2.33 -1.13
N ALA A 37 -9.18 1.67 -1.69
CA ALA A 37 -9.03 0.32 -2.21
C ALA A 37 -7.99 0.26 -3.34
N VAL A 38 -8.04 1.20 -4.28
CA VAL A 38 -7.03 1.27 -5.36
C VAL A 38 -5.63 1.55 -4.79
N ALA A 39 -5.50 2.49 -3.86
CA ALA A 39 -4.22 2.82 -3.25
C ALA A 39 -3.62 1.61 -2.49
N MET A 40 -4.41 0.99 -1.61
CA MET A 40 -3.96 -0.05 -0.68
C MET A 40 -3.88 -1.44 -1.30
N LEU A 41 -4.70 -1.73 -2.32
CA LEU A 41 -4.74 -3.06 -2.95
C LEU A 41 -4.03 -3.09 -4.30
N VAL A 42 -3.78 -1.95 -4.96
CA VAL A 42 -3.11 -1.94 -6.27
C VAL A 42 -1.78 -1.21 -6.19
N CYS A 43 -1.79 0.07 -5.80
CA CYS A 43 -0.60 0.90 -5.88
C CYS A 43 0.48 0.48 -4.88
N LEU A 44 0.18 0.37 -3.58
CA LEU A 44 1.18 0.01 -2.56
C LEU A 44 1.71 -1.42 -2.71
N PRO A 45 0.87 -2.46 -2.92
CA PRO A 45 1.37 -3.81 -3.18
C PRO A 45 2.18 -3.88 -4.46
N GLY A 46 1.77 -3.15 -5.52
CA GLY A 46 2.55 -3.01 -6.75
C GLY A 46 3.93 -2.39 -6.48
N ALA A 47 3.99 -1.33 -5.69
CA ALA A 47 5.24 -0.67 -5.33
C ALA A 47 6.18 -1.58 -4.52
N LEU A 48 5.64 -2.44 -3.65
CA LEU A 48 6.46 -3.44 -2.96
C LEU A 48 6.93 -4.54 -3.94
N GLN A 49 6.04 -5.02 -4.80
CA GLN A 49 6.34 -6.05 -5.80
C GLN A 49 7.46 -5.62 -6.76
N THR A 50 7.51 -4.35 -7.18
CA THR A 50 8.60 -3.83 -8.03
C THR A 50 9.95 -3.85 -7.30
N MET A 51 9.96 -3.57 -6.00
CA MET A 51 11.18 -3.66 -5.19
C MET A 51 11.63 -5.10 -4.95
N LEU A 52 10.70 -6.05 -4.82
CA LEU A 52 11.02 -7.48 -4.80
C LEU A 52 11.63 -7.93 -6.13
N GLN A 53 11.05 -7.52 -7.26
CA GLN A 53 11.62 -7.79 -8.58
C GLN A 53 13.02 -7.17 -8.75
N ARG A 54 13.25 -5.99 -8.18
CA ARG A 54 14.56 -5.33 -8.24
C ARG A 54 15.65 -6.12 -7.50
N LYS A 55 15.31 -6.87 -6.45
CA LYS A 55 16.29 -7.67 -5.68
C LYS A 55 16.91 -8.79 -6.54
N ASP A 56 16.12 -9.43 -7.39
CA ASP A 56 16.57 -10.52 -8.26
C ASP A 56 17.07 -10.04 -9.63
N GLU A 57 17.06 -8.73 -9.89
CA GLU A 57 17.43 -8.16 -11.19
C GLU A 57 18.90 -7.75 -11.25
N ALA A 58 19.64 -8.25 -12.24
CA ALA A 58 21.04 -7.92 -12.47
C ALA A 58 21.22 -6.69 -13.38
N ASN A 59 20.31 -6.46 -14.33
CA ASN A 59 20.42 -5.38 -15.29
C ASN A 59 20.22 -4.01 -14.63
N HIS A 60 21.25 -3.17 -14.65
CA HIS A 60 21.24 -1.84 -14.01
C HIS A 60 20.09 -0.94 -14.51
N ALA A 61 19.88 -0.84 -15.83
CA ALA A 61 18.85 0.01 -16.40
C ALA A 61 17.45 -0.42 -15.94
N LYS A 62 17.21 -1.74 -15.88
CA LYS A 62 15.95 -2.30 -15.37
C LYS A 62 15.78 -2.09 -13.87
N ARG A 63 16.84 -2.21 -13.06
CA ARG A 63 16.79 -1.86 -11.62
C ARG A 63 16.44 -0.39 -11.39
N VAL A 64 16.97 0.52 -12.20
CA VAL A 64 16.62 1.95 -12.14
C VAL A 64 15.17 2.18 -12.55
N TRP A 65 14.70 1.53 -13.61
CA TRP A 65 13.30 1.60 -14.02
C TRP A 65 12.35 1.09 -12.93
N LEU A 66 12.67 -0.03 -12.28
CA LEU A 66 11.89 -0.57 -11.16
C LEU A 66 11.82 0.41 -9.97
N THR A 67 12.92 1.10 -9.64
CA THR A 67 12.90 2.16 -8.61
C THR A 67 12.01 3.34 -9.03
N LYS A 68 12.06 3.76 -10.30
CA LYS A 68 11.17 4.83 -10.80
C LYS A 68 9.70 4.42 -10.75
N LEU A 69 9.39 3.17 -11.09
CA LEU A 69 8.04 2.63 -10.99
C LEU A 69 7.58 2.53 -9.53
N HIS A 70 8.46 2.14 -8.60
CA HIS A 70 8.18 2.19 -7.16
C HIS A 70 7.79 3.60 -6.71
N LEU A 71 8.55 4.63 -7.11
CA LEU A 71 8.23 6.02 -6.81
C LEU A 71 6.88 6.43 -7.42
N LEU A 72 6.65 6.12 -8.70
CA LEU A 72 5.40 6.44 -9.39
C LEU A 72 4.19 5.85 -8.65
N LEU A 73 4.25 4.56 -8.30
CA LEU A 73 3.15 3.87 -7.62
C LEU A 73 2.89 4.43 -6.22
N ASN A 74 3.94 4.79 -5.46
CA ASN A 74 3.76 5.47 -4.17
C ASN A 74 3.16 6.86 -4.36
N LEU A 75 3.62 7.67 -5.32
CA LEU A 75 3.03 8.98 -5.58
C LEU A 75 1.55 8.86 -5.99
N SER A 76 1.22 7.89 -6.84
CA SER A 76 -0.17 7.59 -7.19
C SER A 76 -1.00 7.21 -5.97
N ALA A 77 -0.48 6.34 -5.09
CA ALA A 77 -1.16 5.99 -3.83
C ALA A 77 -1.39 7.23 -2.95
N GLY A 78 -0.38 8.09 -2.81
CA GLY A 78 -0.48 9.33 -2.04
C GLY A 78 -1.55 10.28 -2.57
N VAL A 79 -1.62 10.47 -3.89
CA VAL A 79 -2.65 11.28 -4.54
C VAL A 79 -4.04 10.67 -4.31
N LEU A 80 -4.20 9.36 -4.51
CA LEU A 80 -5.47 8.67 -4.30
C LEU A 80 -5.95 8.81 -2.85
N VAL A 81 -5.08 8.59 -1.86
CA VAL A 81 -5.39 8.74 -0.44
C VAL A 81 -5.74 10.19 -0.09
N ALA A 82 -5.02 11.18 -0.63
CA ALA A 82 -5.31 12.59 -0.40
C ALA A 82 -6.69 12.97 -0.96
N VAL A 83 -7.02 12.54 -2.19
CA VAL A 83 -8.33 12.76 -2.80
C VAL A 83 -9.43 12.02 -2.02
N ALA A 84 -9.16 10.81 -1.54
CA ALA A 84 -10.08 10.06 -0.67
C ALA A 84 -10.37 10.83 0.64
N GLY A 85 -9.34 11.41 1.25
CA GLY A 85 -9.45 12.26 2.43
C GLY A 85 -10.28 13.52 2.16
N LEU A 86 -10.08 14.16 1.02
CA LEU A 86 -10.87 15.31 0.61
C LEU A 86 -12.34 14.92 0.36
N ALA A 87 -12.60 13.79 -0.28
CA ALA A 87 -13.95 13.31 -0.56
C ALA A 87 -14.75 13.10 0.75
N VAL A 88 -14.16 12.41 1.73
CA VAL A 88 -14.81 12.23 3.05
C VAL A 88 -14.95 13.55 3.80
N PHE A 89 -13.97 14.45 3.70
CA PHE A 89 -14.08 15.78 4.32
C PHE A 89 -15.26 16.58 3.75
N VAL A 90 -15.39 16.66 2.42
CA VAL A 90 -16.49 17.39 1.78
C VAL A 90 -17.84 16.72 2.07
N ALA A 91 -17.91 15.38 2.00
CA ALA A 91 -19.14 14.64 2.30
C ALA A 91 -19.64 14.90 3.74
N LYS A 92 -18.74 14.79 4.73
CA LYS A 92 -19.08 15.03 6.14
C LYS A 92 -19.46 16.48 6.41
N ARG A 93 -18.75 17.43 5.81
CA ARG A 93 -19.08 18.84 5.91
C ARG A 93 -20.47 19.15 5.35
N GLY A 94 -20.83 18.53 4.22
CA GLY A 94 -22.16 18.67 3.62
C GLY A 94 -23.28 18.07 4.49
N ALA A 95 -22.98 17.01 5.25
CA ALA A 95 -23.91 16.36 6.18
C ALA A 95 -23.98 17.03 7.57
N GLY A 96 -23.04 17.92 7.91
CA GLY A 96 -22.93 18.52 9.25
C GLY A 96 -22.27 17.59 10.28
N ASP A 97 -21.56 16.55 9.84
CA ASP A 97 -20.91 15.58 10.73
C ASP A 97 -19.57 16.11 11.27
N GLU A 98 -19.20 15.69 12.49
CA GLU A 98 -17.90 16.00 13.09
C GLU A 98 -16.74 15.29 12.38
N HIS A 99 -15.57 15.93 12.32
CA HIS A 99 -14.36 15.36 11.70
C HIS A 99 -13.40 14.78 12.73
N LEU A 100 -12.66 13.73 12.33
CA LEU A 100 -11.57 13.15 13.13
C LEU A 100 -11.99 12.70 14.54
N THR A 101 -13.19 12.11 14.67
CA THR A 101 -13.73 11.67 15.97
C THR A 101 -13.62 10.17 16.21
N THR A 102 -13.04 9.42 15.27
CA THR A 102 -12.97 7.95 15.35
C THR A 102 -11.53 7.44 15.37
N PRO A 103 -11.25 6.29 16.02
CA PRO A 103 -9.94 5.65 15.97
C PRO A 103 -9.44 5.38 14.55
N HIS A 104 -10.36 5.04 13.63
CA HIS A 104 -10.07 4.88 12.20
C HIS A 104 -9.41 6.13 11.62
N SER A 105 -10.00 7.30 11.87
CA SER A 105 -9.51 8.57 11.32
C SER A 105 -8.17 8.99 11.91
N TRP A 106 -7.90 8.69 13.19
CA TRP A 106 -6.60 8.96 13.82
C TRP A 106 -5.52 8.04 13.28
N ALA A 107 -5.81 6.74 13.16
CA ALA A 107 -4.88 5.77 12.58
C ALA A 107 -4.55 6.10 11.12
N ALA A 108 -5.56 6.50 10.33
CA ALA A 108 -5.38 6.95 8.95
C ALA A 108 -4.50 8.20 8.86
N LEU A 109 -4.71 9.19 9.73
CA LEU A 109 -3.91 10.42 9.74
C LEU A 109 -2.45 10.16 10.10
N VAL A 110 -2.20 9.38 11.15
CA VAL A 110 -0.85 9.01 11.59
C VAL A 110 -0.14 8.22 10.47
N THR A 111 -0.79 7.20 9.93
CA THR A 111 -0.23 6.38 8.84
C THR A 111 0.04 7.23 7.59
N GLY A 112 -0.89 8.12 7.22
CA GLY A 112 -0.74 9.03 6.09
C GLY A 112 0.40 10.04 6.27
N MET A 113 0.60 10.54 7.49
CA MET A 113 1.72 11.44 7.80
C MET A 113 3.06 10.70 7.67
N PHE A 114 3.20 9.52 8.26
CA PHE A 114 4.40 8.69 8.09
C PHE A 114 4.63 8.34 6.62
N PHE A 115 3.58 8.02 5.86
CA PHE A 115 3.66 7.78 4.43
C PHE A 115 4.23 8.99 3.68
N ALA A 116 3.69 10.19 3.91
CA ALA A 116 4.16 11.41 3.26
C ALA A 116 5.63 11.70 3.60
N LEU A 117 6.01 11.57 4.86
CA LEU A 117 7.40 11.74 5.31
C LEU A 117 8.33 10.71 4.68
N ASN A 118 7.91 9.45 4.56
CA ASN A 118 8.73 8.39 3.98
C ASN A 118 8.92 8.58 2.46
N VAL A 119 7.89 9.03 1.75
CA VAL A 119 8.00 9.42 0.33
C VAL A 119 8.93 10.62 0.17
N PHE A 120 8.78 11.64 1.02
CA PHE A 120 9.63 12.83 1.00
C PHE A 120 11.10 12.48 1.28
N GLN A 121 11.37 11.65 2.30
CA GLN A 121 12.70 11.12 2.57
C GLN A 121 13.28 10.39 1.34
N GLY A 122 12.49 9.54 0.69
CA GLY A 122 12.92 8.82 -0.52
C GLY A 122 13.25 9.76 -1.68
N LEU A 123 12.52 10.87 -1.83
CA LEU A 123 12.83 11.92 -2.81
C LEU A 123 14.14 12.63 -2.47
N LEU A 124 14.35 13.02 -1.21
CA LEU A 124 15.61 13.63 -0.76
C LEU A 124 16.79 12.72 -1.05
N LEU A 125 16.76 11.47 -0.61
CA LEU A 125 17.83 10.49 -0.85
C LEU A 125 18.11 10.27 -2.35
N THR A 126 17.09 10.43 -3.20
CA THR A 126 17.23 10.31 -4.64
C THR A 126 17.85 11.55 -5.29
N PHE A 127 17.56 12.76 -4.79
CA PHE A 127 17.83 14.02 -5.50
C PHE A 127 18.70 15.04 -4.73
N GLU A 128 19.18 14.74 -3.52
CA GLU A 128 20.00 15.66 -2.71
C GLU A 128 21.35 15.99 -3.36
N GLY A 129 21.91 15.08 -4.15
CA GLY A 129 23.20 15.27 -4.84
C GLY A 129 23.08 15.94 -6.21
N ALA A 130 24.23 16.31 -6.78
CA ALA A 130 24.31 16.91 -8.13
C ALA A 130 23.77 16.01 -9.25
N LYS A 131 23.63 14.70 -9.01
CA LYS A 131 23.03 13.72 -9.91
C LYS A 131 22.06 12.84 -9.13
N ALA A 132 20.95 12.48 -9.76
CA ALA A 132 19.95 11.61 -9.16
C ALA A 132 20.53 10.21 -8.87
N ASN A 133 20.46 9.78 -7.62
CA ASN A 133 20.87 8.44 -7.18
C ASN A 133 19.64 7.54 -7.06
N TRP A 134 19.39 6.68 -8.06
CA TRP A 134 18.24 5.78 -8.06
C TRP A 134 18.47 4.45 -7.33
N GLN A 135 19.65 4.24 -6.74
CA GLN A 135 20.07 2.93 -6.20
C GLN A 135 20.58 3.02 -4.76
N TRP A 136 20.21 4.07 -4.01
CA TRP A 136 20.51 4.16 -2.57
C TRP A 136 19.87 3.01 -1.78
N LYS A 137 20.39 2.80 -0.58
CA LYS A 137 19.89 1.87 0.42
C LYS A 137 19.81 2.61 1.74
N ASP A 138 18.65 2.54 2.39
CA ASP A 138 18.44 3.16 3.69
C ASP A 138 17.50 2.26 4.51
N GLU A 139 17.97 1.84 5.69
CA GLU A 139 17.21 0.92 6.55
C GLU A 139 15.99 1.62 7.17
N THR A 140 16.11 2.91 7.48
CA THR A 140 15.03 3.71 8.05
C THR A 140 13.84 3.79 7.09
N HIS A 141 14.09 4.04 5.81
CA HIS A 141 13.07 4.09 4.77
C HIS A 141 12.37 2.74 4.60
N VAL A 142 13.13 1.64 4.65
CA VAL A 142 12.59 0.28 4.54
C VAL A 142 11.72 -0.05 5.75
N LEU A 143 12.22 0.17 6.96
CA LEU A 143 11.49 -0.11 8.20
C LEU A 143 10.20 0.73 8.28
N THR A 144 10.31 2.03 8.02
CA THR A 144 9.17 2.95 8.02
C THR A 144 8.15 2.53 6.96
N GLY A 145 8.61 2.17 5.75
CA GLY A 145 7.76 1.64 4.69
C GLY A 145 6.98 0.39 5.09
N VAL A 146 7.60 -0.55 5.82
CA VAL A 146 6.92 -1.75 6.35
C VAL A 146 5.85 -1.38 7.38
N LEU A 147 6.16 -0.47 8.32
CA LEU A 147 5.21 -0.01 9.33
C LEU A 147 4.01 0.70 8.69
N ILE A 148 4.24 1.56 7.70
CA ILE A 148 3.18 2.21 6.93
C ILE A 148 2.32 1.18 6.20
N TYR A 149 2.95 0.17 5.58
CA TYR A 149 2.21 -0.87 4.87
C TYR A 149 1.27 -1.64 5.82
N ILE A 150 1.77 -2.08 6.98
CA ILE A 150 0.96 -2.78 7.99
C ILE A 150 -0.13 -1.85 8.56
N GLY A 151 0.22 -0.61 8.89
CA GLY A 151 -0.71 0.40 9.41
C GLY A 151 -1.82 0.73 8.42
N GLY A 152 -1.50 0.85 7.14
CA GLY A 152 -2.45 1.12 6.06
C GLY A 152 -3.47 -0.01 5.88
N VAL A 153 -2.99 -1.26 5.87
CA VAL A 153 -3.87 -2.45 5.78
C VAL A 153 -4.77 -2.57 6.99
N THR A 154 -4.20 -2.39 8.18
CA THR A 154 -4.96 -2.43 9.45
C THR A 154 -6.04 -1.35 9.46
N THR A 155 -5.70 -0.13 9.05
CA THR A 155 -6.64 0.99 8.97
C THR A 155 -7.76 0.75 7.96
N MET A 156 -7.43 0.21 6.78
CA MET A 156 -8.41 -0.16 5.76
C MET A 156 -9.39 -1.23 6.26
N LEU A 157 -8.88 -2.30 6.88
CA LEU A 157 -9.72 -3.35 7.45
C LEU A 157 -10.58 -2.83 8.60
N TYR A 158 -10.02 -2.00 9.48
CA TYR A 158 -10.78 -1.37 10.54
C TYR A 158 -11.91 -0.51 9.97
N GLY A 159 -11.65 0.30 8.94
CA GLY A 159 -12.66 1.09 8.24
C GLY A 159 -13.77 0.25 7.60
N LEU A 160 -13.44 -0.91 7.02
CA LEU A 160 -14.41 -1.84 6.45
C LEU A 160 -15.43 -2.32 7.50
N HIS A 161 -14.99 -2.57 8.73
CA HIS A 161 -15.84 -3.09 9.81
C HIS A 161 -16.55 -1.99 10.61
N THR A 162 -15.91 -0.84 10.83
CA THR A 162 -16.43 0.18 11.76
C THR A 162 -17.11 1.36 11.09
N SER A 163 -16.92 1.57 9.79
CA SER A 163 -17.61 2.67 9.10
C SER A 163 -19.07 2.33 8.85
N SER A 164 -19.93 3.35 8.91
CA SER A 164 -21.34 3.23 8.52
C SER A 164 -21.48 2.72 7.09
N TRP A 165 -20.64 3.21 6.16
CA TRP A 165 -20.62 2.78 4.77
C TRP A 165 -20.33 1.28 4.64
N GLY A 166 -19.29 0.77 5.33
CA GLY A 166 -18.90 -0.63 5.28
C GLY A 166 -19.99 -1.56 5.83
N ALA A 167 -20.63 -1.16 6.93
CA ALA A 167 -21.74 -1.90 7.54
C ALA A 167 -23.02 -1.91 6.67
N GLN A 168 -23.27 -0.84 5.92
CA GLN A 168 -24.44 -0.74 5.04
C GLN A 168 -24.24 -1.50 3.72
N ASN A 169 -23.03 -1.51 3.18
CA ASN A 169 -22.76 -2.04 1.84
C ASN A 169 -22.33 -3.52 1.82
N PHE A 170 -21.96 -4.09 2.97
CA PHE A 170 -21.54 -5.48 3.07
C PHE A 170 -22.22 -6.19 4.25
N THR A 171 -22.73 -7.39 4.02
CA THR A 171 -23.15 -8.27 5.12
C THR A 171 -21.93 -8.67 5.97
N PRO A 172 -22.10 -9.04 7.24
CA PRO A 172 -20.99 -9.49 8.09
C PRO A 172 -20.17 -10.62 7.46
N GLU A 173 -20.82 -11.56 6.78
CA GLU A 173 -20.15 -12.66 6.07
C GLU A 173 -19.29 -12.15 4.92
N ARG A 174 -19.77 -11.14 4.17
CA ARG A 174 -18.99 -10.53 3.09
C ARG A 174 -17.82 -9.70 3.62
N GLN A 175 -18.00 -8.96 4.71
CA GLN A 175 -16.90 -8.25 5.37
C GLN A 175 -15.81 -9.23 5.83
N PHE A 176 -16.20 -10.37 6.41
CA PHE A 176 -15.27 -11.43 6.80
C PHE A 176 -14.52 -12.00 5.59
N GLN A 177 -15.23 -12.36 4.51
CA GLN A 177 -14.61 -12.89 3.29
C GLN A 177 -13.59 -11.90 2.69
N LEU A 178 -13.95 -10.62 2.59
CA LEU A 178 -13.04 -9.57 2.12
C LEU A 178 -11.82 -9.45 3.03
N THR A 179 -12.03 -9.47 4.34
CA THR A 179 -10.94 -9.42 5.33
C THR A 179 -9.96 -10.56 5.14
N VAL A 180 -10.45 -11.80 4.99
CA VAL A 180 -9.61 -12.97 4.75
C VAL A 180 -8.84 -12.86 3.43
N LEU A 181 -9.50 -12.45 2.34
CA LEU A 181 -8.84 -12.26 1.04
C LEU A 181 -7.75 -11.20 1.09
N ILE A 182 -8.03 -10.06 1.71
CA ILE A 182 -7.07 -8.96 1.89
C ILE A 182 -5.89 -9.47 2.72
N ILE A 183 -6.11 -10.09 3.88
CA ILE A 183 -5.03 -10.61 4.71
C ILE A 183 -4.20 -11.64 3.95
N ALA A 184 -4.83 -12.59 3.26
CA ALA A 184 -4.13 -13.60 2.48
C ALA A 184 -3.23 -12.99 1.39
N ALA A 185 -3.72 -11.97 0.67
CA ALA A 185 -2.94 -11.26 -0.36
C ALA A 185 -1.69 -10.59 0.23
N HIS A 186 -1.85 -9.88 1.35
CA HIS A 186 -0.76 -9.16 2.00
C HIS A 186 0.25 -10.11 2.65
N VAL A 187 -0.22 -11.17 3.30
CA VAL A 187 0.64 -12.22 3.87
C VAL A 187 1.44 -12.93 2.78
N ALA A 188 0.83 -13.24 1.63
CA ALA A 188 1.54 -13.84 0.51
C ALA A 188 2.68 -12.94 0.00
N LEU A 189 2.42 -11.64 -0.14
CA LEU A 189 3.42 -10.68 -0.61
C LEU A 189 4.56 -10.46 0.41
N LEU A 190 4.23 -10.29 1.69
CA LEU A 190 5.23 -10.15 2.76
C LEU A 190 6.02 -11.44 2.97
N GLY A 191 5.36 -12.60 2.89
CA GLY A 191 6.02 -13.91 2.94
C GLY A 191 7.07 -14.06 1.84
N LYS A 192 6.76 -13.63 0.62
CA LYS A 192 7.73 -13.58 -0.49
C LYS A 192 8.93 -12.68 -0.17
N SER A 193 8.70 -11.51 0.41
CA SER A 193 9.78 -10.61 0.84
C SER A 193 10.74 -11.28 1.83
N LEU A 194 10.19 -11.97 2.84
CA LEU A 194 10.97 -12.68 3.86
C LEU A 194 11.76 -13.85 3.28
N VAL A 195 11.17 -14.61 2.35
CA VAL A 195 11.87 -15.71 1.68
C VAL A 195 13.06 -15.20 0.87
N LEU A 196 12.89 -14.09 0.14
CA LEU A 196 13.98 -13.49 -0.62
C LEU A 196 15.10 -12.97 0.28
N GLN A 197 14.76 -12.36 1.42
CA GLN A 197 15.74 -11.91 2.40
C GLN A 197 16.58 -13.07 2.95
N ARG A 198 15.94 -14.18 3.36
CA ARG A 198 16.67 -15.38 3.85
C ARG A 198 17.63 -15.96 2.82
N ARG A 199 17.28 -15.91 1.53
CA ARG A 199 18.16 -16.37 0.45
C ARG A 199 19.41 -15.49 0.33
N GLU A 200 19.24 -14.17 0.41
CA GLU A 200 20.34 -13.20 0.37
C GLU A 200 21.31 -13.42 1.54
N ASP A 201 20.79 -13.54 2.76
CA ASP A 201 21.59 -13.80 3.96
C ASP A 201 22.39 -15.11 3.84
N SER A 202 21.74 -16.16 3.32
CA SER A 202 22.38 -17.47 3.13
C SER A 202 23.53 -17.43 2.11
N VAL A 203 23.39 -16.63 1.05
CA VAL A 203 24.45 -16.44 0.04
C VAL A 203 25.61 -15.65 0.64
N GLN A 204 25.34 -14.58 1.39
CA GLN A 204 26.39 -13.79 2.05
C GLN A 204 27.21 -14.63 3.04
N VAL A 205 26.55 -15.45 3.86
CA VAL A 205 27.23 -16.36 4.80
C VAL A 205 28.12 -17.38 4.07
N LYS A 206 27.72 -17.85 2.89
CA LYS A 206 28.56 -18.76 2.09
C LYS A 206 29.79 -18.06 1.53
N VAL A 207 29.64 -16.85 1.00
CA VAL A 207 30.78 -16.06 0.45
C VAL A 207 31.79 -15.75 1.56
N ALA A 208 31.33 -15.35 2.74
CA ALA A 208 32.20 -15.05 3.88
C ALA A 208 32.97 -16.27 4.42
N LYS A 209 32.55 -17.50 4.11
CA LYS A 209 33.26 -18.73 4.50
C LYS A 209 34.28 -19.21 3.47
N VAL A 210 34.28 -18.65 2.26
CA VAL A 210 35.14 -19.05 1.14
C VAL A 210 36.26 -18.04 0.87
N ALA A 211 36.13 -16.81 1.41
CA ALA A 211 37.18 -15.80 1.44
C ALA A 211 38.10 -15.98 2.66
#